data_AF-A0A9E4WV39-F1
#
_entry.id   AF-A0A9E4WV39-F1
#
_cell.length_a   1.000
_cell.length_b   1.000
_cell.length_c   1.000
_cell.angle_alpha   90.00
_cell.angle_beta   90.00
_cell.angle_gamma   90.00
#
_symmetry.space_group_name_H-M   'P 1'
#
loop_
_entity.id
_entity.type
_entity.pdbx_description
1 polymer ?
#
loop_
_entity_poly.entity_id
_entity_poly.type
_entity_poly.pdbx_seq_one_letter_code
_entity_poly.pdbx_strand_id
1 'polypeptide(L)'
;LILRGQATLSKWAEEYFLSNPEEKKERDLSNLTPPLPDHLQTPYHVSSQTEPYFWGPVSVTLDREGRLYVAETNRHRFQVYQKR
;
A
#
# COMPACT_ATOMS: atom_id res chain seq x y z
N LEU A 1 17.46 -3.91 3.76
CA LEU A 1 16.41 -3.29 2.93
C LEU A 1 15.37 -2.70 3.88
N ILE A 2 14.87 -1.49 3.63
CA ILE A 2 13.80 -0.87 4.44
C ILE A 2 12.45 -1.21 3.78
N LEU A 3 11.55 -1.84 4.53
CA LEU A 3 10.20 -2.15 4.05
C LEU A 3 9.32 -0.89 4.13
N ARG A 4 8.82 -0.41 2.99
CA ARG A 4 8.01 0.82 2.92
C ARG A 4 6.53 0.60 2.67
N GLY A 5 6.11 -0.60 2.27
CA GLY A 5 4.77 -0.85 1.75
C GLY A 5 4.81 -1.34 0.29
N GLN A 6 3.82 -2.15 -0.08
CA GLN A 6 3.54 -2.62 -1.42
C GLN A 6 2.03 -2.59 -1.64
N ALA A 7 1.58 -2.06 -2.78
CA ALA A 7 0.16 -2.04 -3.11
C ALA A 7 -0.23 -3.11 -4.13
N THR A 8 0.23 -4.34 -3.89
CA THR A 8 -0.22 -5.49 -4.68
C THR A 8 -1.70 -5.74 -4.42
N LEU A 9 -2.41 -6.23 -5.43
CA LEU A 9 -3.81 -6.58 -5.29
C LEU A 9 -3.95 -7.88 -4.50
N SER A 10 -4.92 -7.91 -3.59
CA SER A 10 -5.42 -9.16 -3.03
C SER A 10 -6.47 -9.74 -3.98
N LYS A 11 -6.84 -11.02 -3.80
CA LYS A 11 -7.93 -11.66 -4.54
C LYS A 11 -9.23 -10.82 -4.52
N TRP A 12 -9.53 -10.17 -3.39
CA TRP A 12 -10.74 -9.35 -3.25
C TRP A 12 -10.60 -8.01 -3.96
N ALA A 13 -9.41 -7.43 -3.98
CA ALA A 13 -9.15 -6.22 -4.75
C ALA A 13 -9.22 -6.50 -6.25
N GLU A 14 -8.76 -7.67 -6.70
CA GLU A 14 -8.94 -8.13 -8.08
C GLU A 14 -10.42 -8.28 -8.43
N GLU A 15 -11.21 -8.97 -7.59
CA GLU A 15 -12.67 -9.12 -7.77
C GLU A 15 -13.38 -7.75 -7.84
N TYR A 16 -13.03 -6.81 -6.96
CA TYR A 16 -13.57 -5.45 -6.99
C TYR A 16 -13.26 -4.73 -8.31
N PHE A 17 -12.01 -4.84 -8.79
CA PHE A 17 -11.62 -4.22 -10.04
C PHE A 17 -12.24 -4.91 -11.27
N LEU A 18 -12.58 -6.20 -11.18
CA LEU A 18 -13.34 -6.90 -12.22
C LEU A 18 -14.78 -6.41 -12.29
N SER A 19 -15.42 -6.09 -11.15
CA SER A 19 -16.75 -5.47 -11.14
C SER A 19 -16.72 -3.99 -11.53
N ASN A 20 -15.59 -3.31 -11.30
CA ASN A 20 -15.42 -1.87 -11.49
C ASN A 20 -14.27 -1.57 -12.48
N PRO A 21 -14.39 -1.94 -13.76
CA PRO A 21 -13.29 -1.88 -14.72
C PRO A 21 -12.77 -0.46 -14.99
N GLU A 22 -13.61 0.57 -14.90
CA GLU A 22 -13.17 1.96 -15.06
C GLU A 22 -12.24 2.38 -13.91
N GLU A 23 -12.52 2.01 -12.66
CA GLU A 23 -11.62 2.30 -11.54
C GLU A 23 -10.27 1.59 -11.68
N LYS A 24 -10.29 0.34 -12.20
CA LYS A 24 -9.07 -0.40 -12.49
C LYS A 24 -8.23 0.33 -13.54
N LYS A 25 -8.88 0.77 -14.62
CA LYS A 25 -8.24 1.51 -15.70
C LYS A 25 -7.63 2.82 -15.20
N GLU A 26 -8.36 3.60 -14.40
CA GLU A 26 -7.82 4.84 -13.82
C GLU A 26 -6.63 4.58 -12.88
N ARG A 27 -6.68 3.50 -12.09
CA ARG A 27 -5.54 3.08 -11.25
C ARG A 27 -4.33 2.70 -12.09
N ASP A 28 -4.54 1.98 -13.19
CA ASP A 28 -3.45 1.54 -14.08
C ASP A 28 -2.81 2.71 -14.82
N LEU A 29 -3.59 3.75 -15.17
CA LEU A 29 -3.10 4.97 -15.81
C LEU A 29 -2.41 5.91 -14.82
N SER A 30 -2.74 5.82 -13.53
CA SER A 30 -2.22 6.70 -12.49
C SER A 30 -0.75 6.43 -12.15
N ASN A 31 0.02 7.50 -11.93
CA ASN A 31 1.34 7.37 -11.33
C ASN A 31 1.21 7.16 -9.82
N LEU A 32 1.32 5.92 -9.36
CA LEU A 32 1.20 5.54 -7.94
C LEU A 32 2.44 5.94 -7.10
N THR A 33 3.54 6.33 -7.75
CA THR A 33 4.80 6.75 -7.12
C THR A 33 5.29 8.08 -7.72
N PRO A 34 4.54 9.18 -7.52
CA PRO A 34 4.90 10.45 -8.12
C PRO A 34 6.17 11.03 -7.50
N PRO A 35 7.01 11.73 -8.28
CA PRO A 35 8.05 12.57 -7.70
C PRO A 35 7.38 13.70 -6.90
N LEU A 36 7.93 14.01 -5.72
CA LEU A 36 7.38 15.04 -4.85
C LEU A 36 8.26 16.29 -4.84
N PRO A 37 7.67 17.49 -4.76
CA PRO A 37 8.41 18.72 -4.60
C PRO A 37 9.11 18.77 -3.23
N ASP A 38 10.13 19.62 -3.10
CA ASP A 38 11.00 19.66 -1.93
C ASP A 38 10.26 19.88 -0.59
N HIS A 39 9.16 20.63 -0.61
CA HIS A 39 8.35 20.87 0.60
C HIS A 39 7.52 19.65 1.04
N LEU A 40 7.43 18.59 0.22
CA LEU A 40 6.70 17.34 0.50
C LEU A 40 7.64 16.14 0.74
N GLN A 41 8.86 16.39 1.21
CA GLN A 41 9.87 15.34 1.43
C GLN A 41 9.89 14.73 2.85
N THR A 42 9.01 15.17 3.75
CA THR A 42 8.92 14.54 5.09
C THR A 42 8.44 13.08 4.95
N PRO A 43 8.81 12.16 5.87
CA PRO A 43 8.33 10.79 5.82
C PRO A 43 6.80 10.68 5.73
N TYR A 44 6.08 11.56 6.44
CA TYR A 44 4.63 11.63 6.37
C TYR A 44 4.14 12.02 4.96
N HIS A 45 4.67 13.10 4.39
CA HIS A 45 4.27 13.57 3.06
C HIS A 45 4.59 12.53 1.98
N VAL A 46 5.78 11.96 2.01
CA VAL A 46 6.17 10.91 1.05
C VAL A 46 5.20 9.73 1.12
N SER A 47 4.89 9.27 2.33
CA SER A 47 3.95 8.18 2.54
C SER A 47 2.50 8.53 2.17
N SER A 48 2.03 9.76 2.41
CA SER A 48 0.66 10.14 2.09
C SER A 48 0.42 10.30 0.58
N GLN A 49 1.46 10.64 -0.18
CA GLN A 49 1.37 10.89 -1.62
C GLN A 49 1.79 9.68 -2.49
N THR A 50 2.39 8.63 -1.90
CA THR A 50 2.83 7.43 -2.61
C THR A 50 2.00 6.23 -2.19
N GLU A 51 1.07 5.81 -3.04
CA GLU A 51 0.04 4.81 -2.72
C GLU A 51 0.61 3.45 -2.22
N PRO A 52 1.73 2.93 -2.78
CA PRO A 52 2.34 1.71 -2.28
C PRO A 52 2.83 1.78 -0.84
N TYR A 53 3.24 2.95 -0.35
CA TYR A 53 3.88 3.05 0.95
C TYR A 53 2.88 2.92 2.09
N PHE A 54 3.32 2.63 3.32
CA PHE A 54 2.46 2.68 4.50
C PHE A 54 2.11 4.11 4.88
N TRP A 55 0.86 4.36 5.25
CA TRP A 55 0.41 5.64 5.79
C TRP A 55 -0.45 5.44 7.03
N GLY A 56 0.11 5.80 8.18
CA GLY A 56 -0.48 5.51 9.48
C GLY A 56 -0.49 4.01 9.82
N PRO A 57 0.64 3.28 9.78
CA PRO A 57 0.69 1.93 10.31
C PRO A 57 0.45 1.96 11.83
N VAL A 58 -0.46 1.14 12.32
CA VAL A 58 -0.89 1.13 13.74
C VAL A 58 -0.63 -0.19 14.45
N SER A 59 -0.43 -1.28 13.70
CA SER A 59 -0.15 -2.59 14.29
C SER A 59 0.70 -3.43 13.35
N VAL A 60 1.55 -4.25 13.97
CA VAL A 60 2.43 -5.22 13.32
C VAL A 60 2.35 -6.51 14.09
N THR A 61 2.07 -7.64 13.42
CA THR A 61 2.06 -8.96 14.05
C THR A 61 2.66 -10.03 13.14
N LEU A 62 3.16 -11.10 13.75
CA LEU A 62 3.67 -12.29 13.07
C LEU A 62 2.78 -13.47 13.40
N ASP A 63 2.49 -14.30 12.42
CA ASP A 63 1.88 -15.60 12.66
C ASP A 63 2.92 -16.71 12.85
N ARG A 64 2.45 -17.96 13.01
CA ARG A 64 3.29 -19.13 13.28
C ARG A 64 4.10 -19.56 12.04
N GLU A 65 3.66 -19.17 10.86
CA GLU A 65 4.31 -19.43 9.57
C GLU A 65 5.34 -18.34 9.21
N GLY A 66 5.46 -17.30 10.05
CA GLY A 66 6.40 -16.20 9.86
C GLY A 66 5.91 -15.14 8.88
N ARG A 67 4.60 -15.09 8.58
CA ARG A 67 4.00 -13.99 7.80
C ARG A 67 3.85 -12.77 8.68
N LEU A 68 4.34 -11.64 8.18
CA LEU A 68 4.21 -10.33 8.79
C LEU A 68 2.95 -9.63 8.30
N TYR A 69 2.07 -9.26 9.22
CA TYR A 69 0.87 -8.47 8.96
C TYR A 69 1.10 -7.06 9.45
N VAL A 70 0.81 -6.08 8.60
CA VAL A 70 0.88 -4.65 8.95
C VAL A 70 -0.48 -4.01 8.65
N ALA A 71 -1.14 -3.46 9.66
CA ALA A 71 -2.40 -2.74 9.51
C ALA A 71 -2.15 -1.22 9.47
N GLU A 72 -2.80 -0.52 8.53
CA GLU A 72 -2.70 0.93 8.37
C GLU A 72 -4.08 1.61 8.35
N THR A 73 -4.23 2.69 9.09
CA THR A 73 -5.53 3.37 9.24
C THR A 73 -5.87 4.24 8.05
N ASN A 74 -4.91 5.00 7.52
CA ASN A 74 -5.24 6.08 6.60
C ASN A 74 -5.60 5.59 5.19
N ARG A 75 -5.33 4.32 4.87
CA ARG A 75 -5.75 3.66 3.62
C ARG A 75 -6.80 2.59 3.79
N HIS A 76 -7.23 2.32 5.02
CA HIS A 76 -8.12 1.20 5.33
C HIS A 76 -7.60 -0.13 4.76
N ARG A 77 -6.28 -0.35 4.89
CA ARG A 77 -5.55 -1.47 4.28
C ARG A 77 -4.81 -2.26 5.34
N PHE A 78 -4.59 -3.53 5.07
CA PHE A 78 -3.51 -4.29 5.69
C PHE A 78 -2.67 -4.94 4.60
N GLN A 79 -1.41 -5.20 4.91
CA GLN A 79 -0.46 -5.81 3.99
C GLN A 79 0.20 -7.01 4.65
N VAL A 80 0.40 -8.07 3.88
CA VAL A 80 0.96 -9.35 4.36
C VAL A 80 2.25 -9.64 3.62
N TYR A 81 3.31 -9.93 4.36
CA TYR A 81 4.63 -10.21 3.82
C TYR A 81 5.12 -11.55 4.31
N GLN A 82 5.83 -12.28 3.45
CA GLN A 82 6.56 -13.48 3.81
C GLN A 82 8.02 -13.28 3.42
N LYS A 83 8.94 -13.59 4.34
CA LYS A 83 10.36 -13.65 4.00
C LYS A 83 10.57 -14.84 3.06
N ARG A 84 11.07 -14.58 1.85
CA ARG A 84 11.58 -15.62 0.95
C ARG A 84 12.96 -16.08 1.41
#